data_AF-A0A0N4TUP2-F1
#
_entry.id   AF-A0A0N4TUP2-F1
#
_cell.length_a   1.000
_cell.length_b   1.000
_cell.length_c   1.000
_cell.angle_alpha   90.00
_cell.angle_beta   90.00
_cell.angle_gamma   90.00
#
_symmetry.space_group_name_H-M   'P 1'
#
loop_
_entity.id
_entity.type
_entity.pdbx_description
1 polymer ?
#
loop_
_entity_poly.entity_id
_entity_poly.type
_entity_poly.pdbx_seq_one_letter_code
_entity_poly.pdbx_strand_id
1 'polypeptide(L)'
;MIGTEMVDWLSSLTTKTLDSTKNMSLTRFQVVGMWQALLENGVIAHVSNELQFADKQFFYRWNIGTTANFNMRLISGVMFDGEQETVPRISDIAAAISFLSTIGPDSLFRMILCKPSSERTMQELEHVYRELLHVKALTHLSTMVKRELAAVVFFEQHQHAGHVLFRQGDAGNCWYIVLKGSVDVIIHGKGVVCTLREGDDFGKLALVNDAPRAATVALRKDKSQFLRVDKSDFNR
;
A
#
# COMPACT_ATOMS: atom_id res chain seq x y z
N MET A 1 9.33 -10.02 -19.93
CA MET A 1 7.85 -10.14 -20.00
C MET A 1 7.27 -8.75 -20.20
N ILE A 2 6.18 -8.61 -20.94
CA ILE A 2 5.53 -7.32 -21.20
C ILE A 2 4.34 -7.16 -20.25
N GLY A 3 4.17 -5.98 -19.64
CA GLY A 3 3.12 -5.71 -18.65
C GLY A 3 1.71 -6.11 -19.09
N THR A 4 1.31 -5.73 -20.31
CA THR A 4 -0.01 -6.11 -20.86
C THR A 4 -0.18 -7.62 -21.01
N GLU A 5 0.84 -8.31 -21.51
CA GLU A 5 0.83 -9.76 -21.71
C GLU A 5 0.81 -10.51 -20.36
N MET A 6 1.48 -9.98 -19.34
CA MET A 6 1.45 -10.52 -17.99
C MET A 6 0.05 -10.44 -17.38
N VAL A 7 -0.66 -9.33 -17.62
CA VAL A 7 -2.06 -9.17 -17.19
C VAL A 7 -2.96 -10.15 -17.95
N ASP A 8 -2.83 -10.23 -19.28
CA ASP A 8 -3.57 -11.19 -20.12
C ASP A 8 -3.38 -12.64 -19.65
N TRP A 9 -2.12 -13.00 -19.39
CA TRP A 9 -1.75 -14.33 -18.93
C TRP A 9 -2.39 -14.67 -17.58
N LEU A 10 -2.27 -13.80 -16.58
CA LEU A 10 -2.83 -14.07 -15.25
C LEU A 10 -4.37 -14.06 -15.25
N SER A 11 -5.00 -13.19 -16.05
CA SER A 11 -6.45 -13.21 -16.28
C SER A 11 -6.88 -14.54 -16.91
N SER A 12 -6.19 -15.02 -17.94
CA SER A 12 -6.49 -16.32 -18.58
C SER A 12 -6.27 -17.48 -17.62
N LEU A 13 -5.19 -17.46 -16.84
CA LEU A 13 -4.87 -18.50 -15.87
C LEU A 13 -5.91 -18.58 -14.76
N THR A 14 -6.37 -17.43 -14.26
CA THR A 14 -7.42 -17.35 -13.26
C THR A 14 -8.70 -18.03 -13.75
N THR A 15 -9.17 -17.69 -14.95
CA THR A 15 -10.38 -18.30 -15.55
C THR A 15 -10.25 -19.80 -15.76
N LYS A 16 -9.06 -20.30 -16.10
CA LYS A 16 -8.81 -21.75 -16.31
C LYS A 16 -8.71 -22.53 -15.01
N THR A 17 -8.29 -21.89 -13.92
CA THR A 17 -7.94 -22.56 -12.66
C THR A 17 -9.07 -22.47 -11.63
N LEU A 18 -9.80 -21.35 -11.60
CA LEU A 18 -10.97 -21.15 -10.75
C LEU A 18 -12.21 -21.55 -11.55
N ASP A 19 -12.63 -22.79 -11.37
CA ASP A 19 -13.78 -23.40 -12.04
C ASP A 19 -15.10 -22.63 -11.77
N SER A 20 -16.05 -22.78 -12.70
CA SER A 20 -17.29 -22.00 -12.93
C SER A 20 -18.27 -21.86 -11.74
N THR A 21 -17.96 -22.45 -10.58
CA THR A 21 -18.82 -22.47 -9.37
C THR A 21 -18.52 -21.33 -8.39
N LYS A 22 -17.36 -20.69 -8.47
CA LYS A 22 -17.05 -19.43 -7.77
C LYS A 22 -16.97 -18.33 -8.82
N ASN A 23 -18.05 -17.58 -9.04
CA ASN A 23 -18.17 -16.42 -9.94
C ASN A 23 -17.15 -15.29 -9.61
N MET A 24 -15.86 -15.56 -9.69
CA MET A 24 -14.79 -14.64 -9.36
C MET A 24 -13.96 -14.40 -10.60
N SER A 25 -14.55 -13.71 -11.58
CA SER A 25 -13.77 -13.18 -12.70
C SER A 25 -12.98 -11.97 -12.21
N LEU A 26 -11.67 -12.11 -12.10
CA LEU A 26 -10.81 -10.98 -11.76
C LEU A 26 -10.74 -10.02 -12.95
N THR A 27 -11.04 -8.74 -12.68
CA THR A 27 -10.85 -7.66 -13.66
C THR A 27 -9.36 -7.44 -13.92
N ARG A 28 -9.00 -6.89 -15.09
CA ARG A 28 -7.61 -6.48 -15.38
C ARG A 28 -7.04 -5.57 -14.29
N PHE A 29 -7.89 -4.68 -13.77
CA PHE A 29 -7.55 -3.76 -12.69
C PHE A 29 -7.14 -4.50 -11.40
N GLN A 30 -7.87 -5.55 -11.01
CA GLN A 30 -7.48 -6.39 -9.87
C GLN A 30 -6.18 -7.16 -10.13
N VAL A 31 -6.00 -7.67 -11.36
CA VAL A 31 -4.77 -8.37 -11.78
C VAL A 31 -3.55 -7.44 -11.75
N VAL A 32 -3.70 -6.17 -12.11
CA VAL A 32 -2.67 -5.13 -11.93
C VAL A 32 -2.26 -5.02 -10.47
N GLY A 33 -3.21 -5.04 -9.53
CA GLY A 33 -2.93 -5.06 -8.09
C GLY A 33 -2.14 -6.29 -7.65
N MET A 34 -2.46 -7.46 -8.18
CA MET A 34 -1.71 -8.70 -7.91
C MET A 34 -0.26 -8.62 -8.40
N TRP A 35 -0.04 -8.07 -9.60
CA TRP A 35 1.30 -7.86 -10.13
C TRP A 35 2.06 -6.78 -9.35
N GLN A 36 1.38 -5.71 -8.93
CA GLN A 36 1.97 -4.70 -8.05
C GLN A 36 2.45 -5.33 -6.74
N ALA A 37 1.68 -6.25 -6.15
CA ALA A 37 2.08 -6.96 -4.94
C ALA A 37 3.39 -7.76 -5.15
N LEU A 38 3.53 -8.43 -6.30
CA LEU A 38 4.75 -9.16 -6.64
C LEU A 38 5.95 -8.22 -6.89
N LEU A 39 5.71 -7.04 -7.48
CA LEU A 39 6.73 -6.03 -7.72
C LEU A 39 7.26 -5.42 -6.42
N GLU A 40 6.39 -4.98 -5.52
CA GLU A 40 6.79 -4.33 -4.27
C GLU A 40 7.49 -5.29 -3.30
N ASN A 41 7.20 -6.60 -3.41
CA ASN A 41 7.88 -7.65 -2.66
C ASN A 41 9.14 -8.20 -3.37
N GLY A 42 9.52 -7.61 -4.51
CA GLY A 42 10.75 -7.94 -5.22
C GLY A 42 10.76 -9.31 -5.90
N VAL A 43 9.61 -9.94 -6.11
CA VAL A 43 9.49 -11.20 -6.86
C VAL A 43 9.67 -10.95 -8.36
N ILE A 44 9.12 -9.83 -8.84
CA ILE A 44 9.41 -9.27 -10.17
C ILE A 44 10.07 -7.91 -10.03
N ALA A 45 10.75 -7.47 -11.09
CA ALA A 45 11.33 -6.14 -11.20
C ALA A 45 10.99 -5.54 -12.55
N HIS A 46 10.67 -4.23 -12.56
CA HIS A 46 10.63 -3.45 -13.78
C HIS A 46 12.06 -3.28 -14.32
N VAL A 47 12.25 -3.41 -15.64
CA VAL A 47 13.59 -3.36 -16.25
C VAL A 47 14.27 -2.00 -16.05
N SER A 48 13.50 -0.91 -16.00
CA SER A 48 13.99 0.45 -15.70
C SER A 48 13.92 0.83 -14.21
N ASN A 49 13.68 -0.13 -13.30
CA ASN A 49 13.54 0.11 -11.85
C ASN A 49 12.38 1.02 -11.43
N GLU A 50 11.29 1.06 -12.20
CA GLU A 50 10.04 1.68 -11.77
C GLU A 50 9.41 0.87 -10.62
N LEU A 51 8.84 1.59 -9.65
CA LEU A 51 8.24 0.99 -8.44
C LEU A 51 6.75 0.69 -8.58
N GLN A 52 6.13 1.11 -9.69
CA GLN A 52 4.73 0.90 -9.98
C GLN A 52 4.57 0.00 -11.20
N PHE A 53 3.77 -1.05 -11.05
CA PHE A 53 3.37 -1.90 -12.13
C PHE A 53 2.34 -1.18 -12.99
N ALA A 54 2.46 -1.37 -14.30
CA ALA A 54 1.54 -0.81 -15.28
C ALA A 54 1.18 -1.83 -16.35
N ASP A 55 -0.12 -1.95 -16.61
CA ASP A 55 -0.73 -2.66 -17.74
C ASP A 55 -0.46 -1.90 -19.05
N LYS A 56 0.81 -1.84 -19.43
CA LYS A 56 1.34 -1.12 -20.58
C LYS A 56 2.47 -1.94 -21.22
N GLN A 57 2.97 -1.47 -22.36
CA GLN A 57 4.10 -2.04 -23.09
C GLN A 57 5.44 -1.75 -22.39
N PHE A 58 5.53 -2.12 -21.11
CA PHE A 58 6.72 -2.03 -20.28
C PHE A 58 7.27 -3.40 -19.97
N PHE A 59 8.59 -3.47 -19.77
CA PHE A 59 9.29 -4.73 -19.59
C PHE A 59 9.54 -5.02 -18.11
N TYR A 60 9.25 -6.26 -17.73
CA TYR A 60 9.50 -6.82 -16.40
C TYR A 60 10.29 -8.12 -16.51
N ARG A 61 11.00 -8.44 -15.44
CA ARG A 61 11.74 -9.70 -15.27
C ARG A 61 11.42 -10.32 -13.92
N TRP A 62 11.50 -11.65 -13.85
CA TRP A 62 11.50 -12.35 -12.57
C TRP A 62 12.87 -12.22 -11.90
N ASN A 63 12.88 -12.06 -10.58
CA ASN A 63 14.11 -12.12 -9.80
C ASN A 63 14.39 -13.59 -9.40
N ILE A 64 14.78 -14.42 -10.37
CA ILE A 64 14.96 -15.88 -10.18
C ILE A 64 16.28 -16.21 -9.44
N GLY A 65 17.18 -15.25 -9.23
CA GLY A 65 18.53 -15.46 -8.67
C GLY A 65 18.68 -15.28 -7.15
N THR A 66 17.63 -14.95 -6.41
CA THR A 66 17.67 -14.78 -4.93
C THR A 66 16.85 -15.83 -4.18
N THR A 67 16.39 -16.88 -4.86
CA THR A 67 15.68 -18.01 -4.25
C THR A 67 16.51 -18.73 -3.17
N ALA A 68 17.84 -18.66 -3.21
CA ALA A 68 18.70 -19.15 -2.12
C ALA A 68 18.54 -18.38 -0.80
N ASN A 69 18.11 -17.11 -0.84
CA ASN A 69 17.84 -16.27 0.32
C ASN A 69 16.35 -16.01 0.56
N PHE A 70 15.45 -16.63 -0.22
CA PHE A 70 14.02 -16.69 0.08
C PHE A 70 13.71 -17.75 1.16
N ASN A 71 14.69 -18.07 2.01
CA ASN A 71 14.52 -18.71 3.32
C ASN A 71 13.87 -17.75 4.35
N MET A 72 13.00 -16.83 3.91
CA MET A 72 12.13 -16.08 4.80
C MET A 72 10.81 -16.83 4.92
N ARG A 73 10.81 -17.80 5.85
CA ARG A 73 9.65 -18.30 6.62
C ARG A 73 8.30 -17.76 6.15
N LEU A 74 7.76 -18.35 5.08
CA LEU A 74 6.31 -18.45 4.96
C LEU A 74 5.86 -19.26 6.17
N ILE A 75 4.92 -18.72 6.93
CA ILE A 75 4.39 -19.33 8.16
C ILE A 75 3.56 -20.56 7.74
N SER A 76 4.26 -21.66 7.51
CA SER A 76 3.83 -23.04 7.31
C SER A 76 5.11 -23.76 6.89
N GLY A 77 5.61 -24.69 7.70
CA GLY A 77 6.95 -25.30 7.58
C GLY A 77 7.21 -26.15 6.33
N VAL A 78 7.00 -25.60 5.13
CA VAL A 78 7.29 -26.22 3.85
C VAL A 78 8.63 -25.69 3.35
N MET A 79 9.66 -26.54 3.39
CA MET A 79 10.91 -26.29 2.68
C MET A 79 10.74 -26.75 1.23
N PHE A 80 11.11 -25.89 0.27
CA PHE A 80 11.20 -26.29 -1.14
C PHE A 80 12.63 -26.72 -1.43
N ASP A 81 12.81 -28.03 -1.63
CA ASP A 81 14.10 -28.61 -2.04
C ASP A 81 14.34 -28.37 -3.54
N GLY A 82 15.55 -27.95 -3.88
CA GLY A 82 15.89 -27.29 -5.15
C GLY A 82 16.12 -28.20 -6.35
N GLU A 83 15.68 -29.47 -6.32
CA GLU A 83 16.10 -30.46 -7.34
C GLU A 83 14.98 -31.20 -8.08
N GLN A 84 13.72 -30.79 -7.97
CA GLN A 84 12.66 -31.36 -8.82
C GLN A 84 11.77 -30.25 -9.41
N GLU A 85 12.00 -29.94 -10.70
CA GLU A 85 11.05 -29.22 -11.57
C GLU A 85 9.81 -30.11 -11.82
N THR A 86 9.05 -30.40 -10.78
CA THR A 86 7.70 -30.96 -10.96
C THR A 86 6.79 -29.83 -11.39
N VAL A 87 6.10 -30.00 -12.51
CA VAL A 87 5.04 -29.08 -12.96
C VAL A 87 4.10 -28.80 -11.76
N PRO A 88 3.88 -27.53 -11.38
CA PRO A 88 3.09 -27.20 -10.20
C PRO A 88 1.67 -27.74 -10.33
N ARG A 89 1.13 -28.27 -9.22
CA ARG A 89 -0.24 -28.80 -9.23
C ARG A 89 -1.21 -27.64 -9.39
N ILE A 90 -2.35 -27.90 -10.05
CA ILE A 90 -3.42 -26.90 -10.24
C ILE A 90 -3.88 -26.33 -8.88
N SER A 91 -3.88 -27.14 -7.83
CA SER A 91 -4.19 -26.71 -6.46
C SER A 91 -3.25 -25.62 -5.94
N ASP A 92 -1.96 -25.71 -6.26
CA ASP A 92 -0.94 -24.79 -5.77
C ASP A 92 -1.06 -23.45 -6.51
N ILE A 93 -1.33 -23.51 -7.81
CA ILE A 93 -1.63 -22.34 -8.64
C ILE A 93 -2.91 -21.64 -8.13
N ALA A 94 -3.98 -22.40 -7.86
CA ALA A 94 -5.22 -21.85 -7.32
C ALA A 94 -5.00 -21.15 -5.97
N ALA A 95 -4.20 -21.76 -5.08
CA ALA A 95 -3.85 -21.17 -3.79
C ALA A 95 -3.05 -19.87 -3.96
N ALA A 96 -2.07 -19.84 -4.87
CA ALA A 96 -1.28 -18.65 -5.16
C ALA A 96 -2.15 -17.50 -5.73
N ILE A 97 -3.06 -17.80 -6.66
CA ILE A 97 -4.00 -16.81 -7.21
C ILE A 97 -4.93 -16.29 -6.10
N SER A 98 -5.46 -17.18 -5.26
CA SER A 98 -6.29 -16.79 -4.12
C SER A 98 -5.52 -15.87 -3.18
N PHE A 99 -4.28 -16.21 -2.83
CA PHE A 99 -3.44 -15.37 -1.97
C PHE A 99 -3.18 -14.00 -2.60
N LEU A 100 -2.77 -13.94 -3.86
CA LEU A 100 -2.54 -12.69 -4.59
C LEU A 100 -3.80 -11.82 -4.65
N SER A 101 -4.98 -12.43 -4.81
CA SER A 101 -6.26 -11.70 -4.81
C SER A 101 -6.58 -11.06 -3.45
N THR A 102 -6.00 -11.54 -2.35
CA THR A 102 -6.15 -10.95 -1.01
C THR A 102 -5.20 -9.79 -0.75
N ILE A 103 -3.97 -9.83 -1.29
CA ILE A 103 -2.95 -8.77 -1.06
C ILE A 103 -2.92 -7.71 -2.17
N GLY A 104 -3.46 -8.03 -3.35
CA GLY A 104 -3.51 -7.14 -4.51
C GLY A 104 -4.27 -5.83 -4.27
N PRO A 105 -5.45 -5.83 -3.63
CA PRO A 105 -6.22 -4.60 -3.36
C PRO A 105 -5.44 -3.55 -2.56
N ASP A 106 -4.73 -3.97 -1.52
CA ASP A 106 -3.90 -3.12 -0.66
C ASP A 106 -2.63 -2.61 -1.38
N SER A 107 -2.01 -3.44 -2.20
CA SER A 107 -0.88 -3.04 -3.05
C SER A 107 -1.32 -2.01 -4.11
N LEU A 108 -2.49 -2.23 -4.72
CA LEU A 108 -3.11 -1.32 -5.69
C LEU A 108 -3.50 0.01 -5.04
N PHE A 109 -4.05 -0.03 -3.83
CA PHE A 109 -4.35 1.15 -3.02
C PHE A 109 -3.12 2.03 -2.81
N ARG A 110 -2.02 1.47 -2.29
CA ARG A 110 -0.77 2.22 -2.12
C ARG A 110 -0.25 2.79 -3.44
N MET A 111 -0.26 1.99 -4.50
CA MET A 111 0.23 2.42 -5.81
C MET A 111 -0.56 3.61 -6.36
N ILE A 112 -1.90 3.59 -6.24
CA ILE A 112 -2.75 4.70 -6.67
C ILE A 112 -2.47 5.96 -5.84
N LEU A 113 -2.32 5.81 -4.53
CA LEU A 113 -2.08 6.95 -3.62
C LEU A 113 -0.71 7.61 -3.78
N CYS A 114 0.23 6.96 -4.48
CA CYS A 114 1.49 7.58 -4.90
C CYS A 114 1.36 8.47 -6.15
N LYS A 115 0.22 8.42 -6.87
CA LYS A 115 -0.05 9.30 -8.01
C LYS A 115 -0.51 10.68 -7.55
N PRO A 116 -0.21 11.75 -8.30
CA PRO A 116 -0.86 13.05 -8.13
C PRO A 116 -2.38 12.90 -8.13
N SER A 117 -3.09 13.62 -7.26
CA SER A 117 -4.55 13.57 -7.15
C SER A 117 -5.27 13.85 -8.48
N SER A 118 -4.68 14.73 -9.32
CA SER A 118 -5.18 15.08 -10.65
C SER A 118 -5.08 13.96 -11.71
N GLU A 119 -4.24 12.95 -11.49
CA GLU A 119 -4.01 11.86 -12.45
C GLU A 119 -4.80 10.59 -12.12
N ARG A 120 -5.57 10.59 -11.03
CA ARG A 120 -6.36 9.43 -10.60
C ARG A 120 -7.64 9.31 -11.42
N THR A 121 -7.85 8.15 -12.00
CA THR A 121 -9.07 7.82 -12.76
C THR A 121 -10.25 7.55 -11.84
N MET A 122 -11.48 7.64 -12.34
CA MET A 122 -12.70 7.35 -11.56
C MET A 122 -12.70 5.92 -10.96
N GLN A 123 -12.20 4.94 -11.71
CA GLN A 123 -12.08 3.56 -11.22
C GLN A 123 -11.09 3.45 -10.06
N GLU A 124 -9.98 4.17 -10.11
CA GLU A 124 -8.98 4.22 -9.04
C GLU A 124 -9.52 4.93 -7.80
N LEU A 125 -10.25 6.03 -7.97
CA LEU A 125 -10.89 6.75 -6.87
C LEU A 125 -11.93 5.88 -6.14
N GLU A 126 -12.74 5.13 -6.90
CA GLU A 126 -13.71 4.18 -6.32
C GLU A 126 -12.98 3.05 -5.57
N HIS A 127 -11.86 2.55 -6.09
CA HIS A 127 -11.03 1.56 -5.39
C HIS A 127 -10.48 2.12 -4.07
N VAL A 128 -9.87 3.30 -4.11
CA VAL A 128 -9.35 3.98 -2.92
C VAL A 128 -10.46 4.19 -1.90
N TYR A 129 -11.62 4.69 -2.32
CA TYR A 129 -12.78 4.88 -1.45
C TYR A 129 -13.18 3.58 -0.75
N ARG A 130 -13.27 2.46 -1.47
CA ARG A 130 -13.60 1.15 -0.90
C ARG A 130 -12.57 0.70 0.13
N GLU A 131 -11.29 0.92 -0.11
CA GLU A 131 -10.23 0.58 0.84
C GLU A 131 -10.30 1.47 2.09
N LEU A 132 -10.57 2.78 1.93
CA LEU A 132 -10.78 3.70 3.05
C LEU A 132 -11.96 3.32 3.96
N LEU A 133 -12.97 2.58 3.45
CA LEU A 133 -14.06 2.05 4.29
C LEU A 133 -13.55 1.02 5.32
N HIS A 134 -12.49 0.30 5.01
CA HIS A 134 -11.90 -0.74 5.86
C HIS A 134 -10.81 -0.21 6.79
N VAL A 135 -10.31 1.02 6.55
CA VAL A 135 -9.32 1.66 7.42
C VAL A 135 -9.97 2.02 8.75
N LYS A 136 -9.61 1.27 9.81
CA LYS A 136 -10.14 1.45 11.17
C LYS A 136 -10.01 2.89 11.69
N ALA A 137 -8.90 3.55 11.34
CA ALA A 137 -8.61 4.94 11.70
C ALA A 137 -9.69 5.92 11.24
N LEU A 138 -10.38 5.61 10.14
CA LEU A 138 -11.34 6.51 9.49
C LEU A 138 -12.79 6.14 9.81
N THR A 139 -13.04 5.15 10.68
CA THR A 139 -14.39 4.65 10.97
C THR A 139 -15.33 5.75 11.47
N HIS A 140 -14.80 6.73 12.21
CA HIS A 140 -15.52 7.89 12.73
C HIS A 140 -15.90 8.95 11.67
N LEU A 141 -15.33 8.88 10.46
CA LEU A 141 -15.64 9.80 9.36
C LEU A 141 -16.84 9.32 8.55
N SER A 142 -17.65 10.28 8.08
CA SER A 142 -18.80 10.00 7.22
C SER A 142 -18.36 9.41 5.87
N THR A 143 -19.26 8.70 5.21
CA THR A 143 -19.01 8.16 3.86
C THR A 143 -18.68 9.24 2.84
N MET A 144 -19.31 10.41 2.95
CA MET A 144 -19.03 11.56 2.10
C MET A 144 -17.60 12.09 2.31
N VAL A 145 -17.16 12.24 3.57
CA VAL A 145 -15.78 12.66 3.88
C VAL A 145 -14.77 11.63 3.36
N LYS A 146 -15.04 10.33 3.50
CA LYS A 146 -14.16 9.28 2.94
C LYS A 146 -14.07 9.35 1.41
N ARG A 147 -15.15 9.72 0.73
CA ARG A 147 -15.16 9.88 -0.73
C ARG A 147 -14.34 11.09 -1.17
N GLU A 148 -14.45 12.22 -0.47
CA GLU A 148 -13.59 13.38 -0.70
C GLU A 148 -12.12 13.05 -0.40
N LEU A 149 -11.85 12.35 0.71
CA LEU A 149 -10.51 11.89 1.07
C LEU A 149 -9.89 11.01 -0.02
N ALA A 150 -10.65 10.12 -0.66
CA ALA A 150 -10.14 9.28 -1.73
C ALA A 150 -9.52 10.09 -2.89
N ALA A 151 -10.05 11.28 -3.15
CA ALA A 151 -9.56 12.16 -4.20
C ALA A 151 -8.24 12.86 -3.83
N VAL A 152 -8.00 13.13 -2.55
CA VAL A 152 -6.92 14.05 -2.12
C VAL A 152 -5.85 13.41 -1.26
N VAL A 153 -6.11 12.24 -0.66
CA VAL A 153 -5.17 11.61 0.27
C VAL A 153 -3.94 11.09 -0.47
N PHE A 154 -2.77 11.18 0.18
CA PHE A 154 -1.50 10.64 -0.30
C PHE A 154 -1.03 9.52 0.62
N PHE A 155 -0.26 8.59 0.05
CA PHE A 155 0.45 7.58 0.83
C PHE A 155 1.89 8.05 1.07
N GLU A 156 2.33 7.99 2.33
CA GLU A 156 3.68 8.36 2.74
C GLU A 156 4.30 7.23 3.58
N GLN A 157 5.51 6.80 3.25
CA GLN A 157 6.23 5.76 3.98
C GLN A 157 7.65 6.22 4.32
N HIS A 158 8.07 5.89 5.54
CA HIS A 158 9.41 6.19 6.05
C HIS A 158 10.10 4.93 6.55
N GLN A 159 11.38 4.77 6.21
CA GLN A 159 12.09 3.50 6.41
C GLN A 159 12.60 3.31 7.84
N HIS A 160 13.05 4.38 8.51
CA HIS A 160 13.82 4.28 9.74
C HIS A 160 13.13 4.92 10.95
N ALA A 161 13.14 4.23 12.08
CA ALA A 161 12.82 4.79 13.38
C ALA A 161 13.72 6.00 13.68
N GLY A 162 13.18 6.95 14.43
CA GLY A 162 13.80 8.24 14.71
C GLY A 162 13.62 9.28 13.59
N HIS A 163 13.12 8.90 12.40
CA HIS A 163 12.79 9.87 11.37
C HIS A 163 11.76 10.89 11.88
N VAL A 164 12.09 12.17 11.81
CA VAL A 164 11.23 13.28 12.28
C VAL A 164 10.31 13.71 11.13
N LEU A 165 9.00 13.53 11.29
CA LEU A 165 8.00 13.96 10.30
C LEU A 165 7.87 15.49 10.25
N PHE A 166 7.83 16.12 11.43
CA PHE A 166 7.87 17.56 11.60
C PHE A 166 8.30 17.91 13.03
N ARG A 167 8.80 19.13 13.22
CA ARG A 167 9.24 19.66 14.50
C ARG A 167 8.21 20.62 15.09
N GLN A 168 8.23 20.73 16.41
CA GLN A 168 7.51 21.78 17.12
C GLN A 168 7.97 23.15 16.61
N GLY A 169 7.01 24.04 16.31
CA GLY A 169 7.26 25.36 15.73
C GLY A 169 7.25 25.39 14.20
N ASP A 170 7.29 24.25 13.51
CA ASP A 170 7.16 24.21 12.04
C ASP A 170 5.77 24.67 11.59
N ALA A 171 5.66 25.12 10.34
CA ALA A 171 4.36 25.42 9.73
C ALA A 171 3.48 24.16 9.64
N GLY A 172 2.21 24.29 10.01
CA GLY A 172 1.21 23.22 9.89
C GLY A 172 0.69 23.08 8.47
N ASN A 173 1.29 22.20 7.67
CA ASN A 173 0.94 22.06 6.24
C ASN A 173 0.23 20.76 5.85
N CYS A 174 0.14 19.80 6.77
CA CYS A 174 -0.46 18.49 6.51
C CYS A 174 -1.06 17.84 7.76
N TRP A 175 -1.98 16.92 7.54
CA TRP A 175 -2.59 16.03 8.53
C TRP A 175 -2.20 14.59 8.20
N TYR A 176 -1.93 13.78 9.22
CA TYR A 176 -1.46 12.41 9.07
C TYR A 176 -2.38 11.43 9.81
N ILE A 177 -2.57 10.26 9.22
CA ILE A 177 -3.23 9.10 9.83
C ILE A 177 -2.24 7.92 9.78
N VAL A 178 -2.04 7.23 10.90
CA VAL A 178 -1.13 6.09 10.99
C VAL A 178 -1.79 4.84 10.42
N LEU A 179 -1.27 4.34 9.31
CA LEU A 179 -1.69 3.05 8.73
C LEU A 179 -0.91 1.88 9.33
N LYS A 180 0.42 2.04 9.45
CA LYS A 180 1.32 1.02 9.96
C LYS A 180 2.40 1.62 10.83
N GLY A 181 2.74 0.98 11.94
CA GLY A 181 3.82 1.40 12.82
C GLY A 181 3.37 2.25 14.00
N SER A 182 4.23 3.17 14.44
CA SER A 182 3.94 4.05 15.58
C SER A 182 4.87 5.25 15.60
N VAL A 183 4.41 6.36 16.18
CA VAL A 183 5.17 7.61 16.33
C VAL A 183 5.12 8.11 17.76
N ASP A 184 6.18 8.79 18.20
CA ASP A 184 6.21 9.50 19.47
C ASP A 184 5.93 10.99 19.24
N VAL A 185 5.06 11.55 20.07
CA VAL A 185 4.75 12.99 20.13
C VAL A 185 5.59 13.61 21.23
N ILE A 186 6.44 14.56 20.87
CA ILE A 186 7.49 15.12 21.73
C ILE A 186 7.28 16.62 21.89
N ILE A 187 7.21 17.10 23.12
CA ILE A 187 7.09 18.53 23.43
C ILE A 187 8.35 19.01 24.14
N HIS A 188 8.90 20.14 23.68
CA HIS A 188 10.07 20.76 24.30
C HIS A 188 9.84 21.02 25.79
N GLY A 189 10.78 20.58 26.63
CA GLY A 189 10.69 20.67 28.10
C GLY A 189 9.79 19.62 28.78
N LYS A 190 9.06 18.79 28.01
CA LYS A 190 8.23 17.69 28.55
C LYS A 190 8.68 16.30 28.09
N GLY A 191 9.44 16.21 27.00
CA GLY A 191 9.85 14.93 26.40
C GLY A 191 8.71 14.28 25.62
N VAL A 192 8.69 12.95 25.56
CA VAL A 192 7.62 12.17 24.91
C VAL A 192 6.35 12.27 25.76
N VAL A 193 5.30 12.88 25.22
CA VAL A 193 4.02 13.08 25.93
C VAL A 193 2.99 12.02 25.61
N CYS A 194 3.05 11.43 24.42
CA CYS A 194 2.25 10.25 24.04
C CYS A 194 2.88 9.51 22.85
N THR A 195 2.41 8.28 22.63
CA THR A 195 2.78 7.45 21.48
C THR A 195 1.51 7.09 20.72
N LEU A 196 1.50 7.39 19.42
CA LEU A 196 0.38 7.09 18.53
C LEU A 196 0.70 5.83 17.72
N ARG A 197 -0.33 5.05 17.42
CA ARG A 197 -0.27 3.74 16.76
C ARG A 197 -1.23 3.68 15.58
N GLU A 198 -1.22 2.56 14.89
CA GLU A 198 -2.17 2.26 13.80
C GLU A 198 -3.61 2.55 14.23
N GLY A 199 -4.31 3.38 13.46
CA GLY A 199 -5.64 3.87 13.83
C GLY A 199 -5.66 5.32 14.30
N ASP A 200 -4.56 5.83 14.84
CA ASP A 200 -4.48 7.19 15.36
C ASP A 200 -4.16 8.19 14.24
N ASP A 201 -4.48 9.46 14.48
CA ASP A 201 -4.17 10.58 13.60
C ASP A 201 -3.50 11.74 14.37
N PHE A 202 -2.75 12.59 13.66
CA PHE A 202 -2.05 13.72 14.26
C PHE A 202 -1.79 14.86 13.27
N GLY A 203 -1.51 16.04 13.82
CA GLY A 203 -1.20 17.25 13.05
C GLY A 203 -2.42 18.06 12.60
N LYS A 204 -3.65 17.57 12.83
CA LYS A 204 -4.89 18.27 12.48
C LYS A 204 -5.00 19.68 13.10
N LEU A 205 -4.61 19.84 14.36
CA LEU A 205 -4.79 21.08 15.13
C LEU A 205 -4.10 22.30 14.48
N ALA A 206 -2.92 22.09 13.90
CA ALA A 206 -2.15 23.16 13.25
C ALA A 206 -2.83 23.65 11.96
N LEU A 207 -3.62 22.79 11.30
CA LEU A 207 -4.39 23.16 10.11
C LEU A 207 -5.61 24.00 10.49
N VAL A 208 -6.34 23.57 11.52
CA VAL A 208 -7.59 24.21 11.97
C VAL A 208 -7.32 25.60 12.56
N ASN A 209 -6.26 25.75 13.34
CA ASN A 209 -5.97 27.00 14.06
C ASN A 209 -5.03 27.95 13.28
N ASP A 210 -4.59 27.55 12.08
CA ASP A 210 -3.56 28.25 11.31
C ASP A 210 -2.33 28.62 12.16
N ALA A 211 -1.86 27.65 12.95
CA ALA A 211 -0.84 27.84 13.98
C ALA A 211 0.38 26.92 13.75
N PRO A 212 1.56 27.26 14.29
CA PRO A 212 2.71 26.36 14.27
C PRO A 212 2.44 25.01 14.94
N ARG A 213 3.20 23.99 14.58
CA ARG A 213 3.13 22.65 15.20
C ARG A 213 3.39 22.75 16.70
N ALA A 214 2.45 22.25 17.52
CA ALA A 214 2.57 22.27 18.97
C ALA A 214 3.57 21.23 19.54
N ALA A 215 3.98 20.24 18.73
CA ALA A 215 4.87 19.17 19.11
C ALA A 215 5.72 18.70 17.92
N THR A 216 6.83 18.04 18.22
CA THR A 216 7.62 17.27 17.25
C THR A 216 7.03 15.87 17.16
N VAL A 217 6.94 15.30 15.96
CA VAL A 217 6.51 13.90 15.77
C VAL A 217 7.62 13.13 15.08
N ALA A 218 8.04 12.03 15.70
CA ALA A 218 9.10 11.17 15.18
C ALA A 218 8.67 9.70 15.15
N LEU A 219 9.16 8.96 14.16
CA LEU A 219 8.91 7.53 14.05
C LEU A 219 9.50 6.77 15.23
N ARG A 220 8.71 5.83 15.77
CA ARG A 220 9.18 4.88 16.79
C ARG A 220 9.58 3.53 16.20
N LYS A 221 9.02 3.17 15.04
CA LYS A 221 9.28 1.91 14.34
C LYS A 221 9.75 2.16 12.91
N ASP A 222 10.60 1.27 12.42
CA ASP A 222 10.96 1.18 11.01
C ASP A 222 9.74 0.90 10.13
N LYS A 223 9.84 1.27 8.84
CA LYS A 223 8.82 1.00 7.81
C LYS A 223 7.41 1.46 8.22
N SER A 224 7.29 2.61 8.87
CA SER A 224 5.99 3.18 9.24
C SER A 224 5.32 3.81 8.01
N GLN A 225 3.99 3.67 7.92
CA GLN A 225 3.18 4.08 6.78
C GLN A 225 2.05 4.99 7.25
N PHE A 226 1.78 6.04 6.48
CA PHE A 226 0.82 7.07 6.80
C PHE A 226 -0.06 7.39 5.59
N LEU A 227 -1.31 7.74 5.87
CA LEU A 227 -2.08 8.58 4.95
C LEU A 227 -1.81 10.04 5.30
N ARG A 228 -1.61 10.86 4.29
CA ARG A 228 -1.37 12.29 4.43
C ARG A 228 -2.38 13.08 3.64
N VAL A 229 -2.91 14.14 4.24
CA VAL A 229 -3.76 15.13 3.58
C VAL A 229 -3.09 16.49 3.72
N ASP A 230 -2.84 17.16 2.60
CA ASP A 230 -2.24 18.49 2.60
C ASP A 230 -3.26 19.56 2.99
N LYS A 231 -2.79 20.69 3.52
CA LYS A 231 -3.64 21.78 4.04
C LYS A 231 -4.60 22.34 2.99
N SER A 232 -4.16 22.44 1.73
CA SER A 232 -4.98 22.92 0.61
C SER A 232 -6.23 22.05 0.41
N ASP A 233 -6.08 20.74 0.59
CA ASP A 233 -7.17 19.78 0.42
C ASP A 233 -8.00 19.62 1.70
N PHE A 234 -7.39 19.79 2.88
CA PHE A 234 -8.07 19.71 4.16
C PHE A 234 -9.12 20.82 4.36
N ASN A 235 -8.88 22.01 3.80
CA ASN A 235 -9.75 23.17 3.96
C ASN A 235 -10.87 23.28 2.90
N ARG A 236 -10.91 22.34 1.95
CA ARG A 236 -11.89 22.30 0.86
C ARG A 236 -13.20 21.65 1.34
#